data_AF-A0A7S0RP46-F1
#
_entry.id   AF-A0A7S0RP46-F1
#
_cell.length_a   1.000
_cell.length_b   1.000
_cell.length_c   1.000
_cell.angle_alpha   90.00
_cell.angle_beta   90.00
_cell.angle_gamma   90.00
#
_symmetry.space_group_name_H-M   'P 1'
#
loop_
_entity.id
_entity.type
_entity.pdbx_description
1 polymer ?
#
loop_
_entity_poly.entity_id
_entity_poly.type
_entity_poly.pdbx_seq_one_letter_code
_entity_poly.pdbx_strand_id
1 'polypeptide(L)'
;MRVASVPSPVPSPRRSPGGSHASSGGSGCEVTSTSPSSKDALIVQHSLQAGTLQELCWRVVKSHITANNVLDLLRFAEQFDMVPGFVNIRAHCMGYVLRAYEVLRERKGREELAAVVDAGTLARLEAAVEERGRVASGLKAVLGRVVELPPPPPSCEQQAPSVGGHAVSYPYSYLVAGVGWPAAVDPSARETHMCAAEFAQVFGMSWDAYCALPSWKRTVLKQQHRLF
;
A
#
# COMPACT_ATOMS: atom_id res chain seq x y z
N MET A 1 21.17 -19.45 -50.86
CA MET A 1 20.52 -18.83 -49.67
C MET A 1 19.40 -19.75 -49.22
N ARG A 2 19.58 -20.47 -48.09
CA ARG A 2 18.56 -21.40 -47.55
C ARG A 2 17.63 -20.61 -46.63
N VAL A 3 16.35 -20.57 -46.98
CA VAL A 3 15.29 -19.93 -46.19
C VAL A 3 14.93 -20.89 -45.05
N ALA A 4 15.20 -20.48 -43.80
CA ALA A 4 14.84 -21.25 -42.61
C ALA A 4 13.31 -21.23 -42.43
N SER A 5 12.70 -22.40 -42.37
CA SER A 5 11.27 -22.58 -42.10
C SER A 5 10.97 -22.28 -40.64
N VAL A 6 10.02 -21.38 -40.40
CA VAL A 6 9.52 -21.01 -39.07
C VAL A 6 8.53 -22.08 -38.60
N PRO A 7 8.68 -22.68 -37.41
CA PRO A 7 7.74 -23.66 -36.88
C PRO A 7 6.41 -23.00 -36.46
N SER A 8 5.30 -23.64 -36.84
CA SER A 8 3.94 -23.19 -36.52
C SER A 8 3.61 -23.30 -35.02
N PRO A 9 2.76 -22.40 -34.48
CA PRO A 9 2.40 -22.39 -33.07
C PRO A 9 1.47 -23.56 -32.70
N VAL A 10 1.77 -24.18 -31.56
CA VAL A 10 1.00 -25.27 -30.95
C VAL A 10 -0.29 -24.70 -30.32
N PRO A 11 -1.47 -25.30 -30.56
CA PRO A 11 -2.73 -24.83 -29.97
C PRO A 11 -2.83 -25.20 -28.48
N SER A 12 -3.20 -24.21 -27.66
CA SER A 12 -3.45 -24.37 -26.22
C SER A 12 -4.74 -25.16 -25.93
N PRO A 13 -4.79 -25.98 -24.87
CA PRO A 13 -5.98 -26.76 -24.52
C PRO A 13 -7.10 -25.88 -23.96
N ARG A 14 -8.31 -26.08 -24.50
CA ARG A 14 -9.57 -25.50 -24.02
C ARG A 14 -9.88 -26.00 -22.61
N ARG A 15 -10.10 -25.08 -21.66
CA ARG A 15 -10.73 -25.39 -20.37
C ARG A 15 -12.24 -25.53 -20.57
N SER A 16 -12.78 -26.70 -20.21
CA SER A 16 -14.22 -26.92 -20.12
C SER A 16 -14.79 -26.30 -18.84
N PRO A 17 -16.02 -25.75 -18.88
CA PRO A 17 -16.74 -25.30 -17.69
C PRO A 17 -17.37 -26.51 -16.98
N GLY A 18 -16.91 -26.80 -15.76
CA GLY A 18 -17.56 -27.76 -14.87
C GLY A 18 -18.81 -27.14 -14.26
N GLY A 19 -19.96 -27.70 -14.59
CA GLY A 19 -21.23 -27.41 -13.94
C GLY A 19 -21.58 -28.44 -12.85
N SER A 20 -22.58 -28.05 -12.06
CA SER A 20 -23.40 -28.84 -11.13
C SER A 20 -22.84 -29.02 -9.71
N HIS A 21 -23.55 -28.47 -8.72
CA HIS A 21 -24.53 -29.25 -7.95
C HIS A 21 -25.37 -28.33 -7.05
N ALA A 22 -26.69 -28.52 -7.15
CA ALA A 22 -27.67 -28.06 -6.19
C ALA A 22 -27.56 -28.88 -4.89
N SER A 23 -27.75 -28.22 -3.74
CA SER A 23 -28.15 -28.90 -2.50
C SER A 23 -29.08 -27.98 -1.71
N SER A 24 -30.32 -28.44 -1.61
CA SER A 24 -31.37 -27.93 -0.73
C SER A 24 -31.13 -28.40 0.70
N GLY A 25 -31.54 -27.58 1.68
CA GLY A 25 -31.90 -28.06 3.01
C GLY A 25 -31.35 -27.20 4.14
N GLY A 26 -32.23 -26.75 5.04
CA GLY A 26 -31.82 -26.27 6.36
C GLY A 26 -32.55 -25.03 6.85
N SER A 27 -33.84 -25.18 7.13
CA SER A 27 -34.61 -24.25 7.96
C SER A 27 -34.04 -24.24 9.38
N GLY A 28 -33.64 -23.06 9.87
CA GLY A 28 -33.13 -22.85 11.23
C GLY A 28 -33.12 -21.37 11.56
N CYS A 29 -34.28 -20.82 11.92
CA CYS A 29 -34.39 -19.49 12.51
C CYS A 29 -33.88 -19.54 13.96
N GLU A 30 -32.58 -19.33 14.16
CA GLU A 30 -32.07 -18.89 15.46
C GLU A 30 -32.01 -17.36 15.48
N VAL A 31 -32.95 -16.77 16.22
CA VAL A 31 -32.94 -15.37 16.61
C VAL A 31 -31.81 -15.17 17.60
N THR A 32 -30.59 -14.96 17.09
CA THR A 32 -29.51 -14.42 17.91
C THR A 32 -29.70 -12.91 18.00
N SER A 33 -29.99 -12.45 19.22
CA SER A 33 -30.05 -11.03 19.55
C SER A 33 -28.64 -10.43 19.40
N THR A 34 -28.34 -9.92 18.21
CA THR A 34 -27.12 -9.18 17.95
C THR A 34 -27.22 -7.83 18.67
N SER A 35 -26.61 -7.76 19.85
CA SER A 35 -26.37 -6.49 20.54
C SER A 35 -25.70 -5.51 19.56
N PRO A 36 -26.24 -4.30 19.37
CA PRO A 36 -25.66 -3.33 18.46
C PRO A 36 -24.24 -3.02 18.91
N SER A 37 -23.28 -3.34 18.05
CA SER A 37 -21.86 -3.05 18.26
C SER A 37 -21.69 -1.53 18.36
N SER A 38 -21.09 -1.08 19.46
CA SER A 38 -20.91 0.32 19.89
C SER A 38 -20.09 1.20 18.93
N LYS A 39 -19.81 0.75 17.70
CA LYS A 39 -19.03 1.48 16.70
C LYS A 39 -19.89 2.33 15.75
N ASP A 40 -21.19 2.06 15.62
CA ASP A 40 -22.10 2.87 14.79
C ASP A 40 -22.71 4.06 15.53
N ALA A 41 -22.48 4.19 16.85
CA ALA A 41 -22.99 5.29 17.66
C ALA A 41 -22.14 6.58 17.61
N LEU A 42 -20.97 6.55 16.96
CA LEU A 42 -20.06 7.71 16.88
C LEU A 42 -20.24 8.58 15.63
N ILE A 43 -21.16 8.24 14.72
CA ILE A 43 -21.36 9.01 13.46
C ILE A 43 -22.48 10.08 13.60
N VAL A 44 -23.25 10.11 14.70
CA VAL A 44 -24.45 10.98 14.80
C VAL A 44 -24.36 11.98 15.96
N GLN A 45 -23.19 12.57 16.21
CA GLN A 45 -23.06 13.72 17.13
C GLN A 45 -22.27 14.90 16.55
N HIS A 46 -22.19 15.03 15.23
CA HIS A 46 -21.88 16.32 14.63
C HIS A 46 -23.12 17.22 14.68
N SER A 47 -23.24 17.86 15.84
CA SER A 47 -23.96 19.12 16.12
C SER A 47 -24.60 19.75 14.88
N LEU A 48 -25.94 19.67 14.83
CA LEU A 48 -26.80 20.42 13.91
C LEU A 48 -26.73 21.92 14.23
N GLN A 49 -25.57 22.54 14.06
CA GLN A 49 -25.58 23.94 13.66
C GLN A 49 -26.25 23.95 12.30
N ALA A 50 -27.50 24.42 12.27
CA ALA A 50 -28.33 24.48 11.07
C ALA A 50 -27.67 25.44 10.07
N GLY A 51 -26.68 24.92 9.36
CA GLY A 51 -26.06 25.58 8.23
C GLY A 51 -27.14 25.91 7.21
N THR A 52 -26.88 26.93 6.40
CA THR A 52 -27.78 27.27 5.30
C THR A 52 -28.02 26.04 4.40
N LEU A 53 -29.17 25.97 3.72
CA LEU A 53 -29.44 24.89 2.76
C LEU A 53 -28.29 24.73 1.76
N GLN A 54 -27.68 25.84 1.37
CA GLN A 54 -26.49 25.88 0.51
C GLN A 54 -25.29 25.12 1.09
N GLU A 55 -25.02 25.24 2.40
CA GLU A 55 -23.95 24.48 3.05
C GLU A 55 -24.25 22.98 3.10
N LEU A 56 -25.51 22.61 3.33
CA LEU A 56 -25.92 21.19 3.32
C LEU A 56 -25.75 20.59 1.92
N CYS A 57 -26.25 21.27 0.88
CA CYS A 57 -26.05 20.87 -0.52
C CYS A 57 -24.56 20.76 -0.86
N TRP A 58 -23.75 21.73 -0.42
CA TRP A 58 -22.31 21.71 -0.62
C TRP A 58 -21.64 20.49 0.01
N ARG A 59 -21.98 20.15 1.27
CA ARG A 59 -21.42 18.96 1.95
C ARG A 59 -21.70 17.68 1.16
N VAL A 60 -22.91 17.53 0.63
CA VAL A 60 -23.31 16.38 -0.19
C VAL A 60 -22.53 16.35 -1.50
N VAL A 61 -22.45 17.47 -2.23
CA VAL A 61 -21.65 17.54 -3.47
C VAL A 61 -20.20 17.16 -3.19
N LYS A 62 -19.61 17.71 -2.12
CA LYS A 62 -18.23 17.44 -1.72
C LYS A 62 -17.96 15.95 -1.49
N SER A 63 -18.87 15.22 -0.83
CA SER A 63 -18.72 13.78 -0.59
C SER A 63 -18.90 12.92 -1.83
N HIS A 64 -19.49 13.47 -2.90
CA HIS A 64 -19.78 12.74 -4.14
C HIS A 64 -18.93 13.18 -5.34
N ILE A 65 -17.88 13.99 -5.12
CA ILE A 65 -16.90 14.27 -6.18
C ILE A 65 -16.06 13.02 -6.45
N THR A 66 -16.05 12.60 -7.71
CA THR A 66 -15.34 11.42 -8.20
C THR A 66 -14.60 11.74 -9.50
N ALA A 67 -13.70 10.86 -9.91
CA ALA A 67 -12.98 11.00 -11.17
C ALA A 67 -13.90 11.07 -12.41
N ASN A 68 -15.13 10.56 -12.31
CA ASN A 68 -16.06 10.51 -13.44
C ASN A 68 -16.80 11.84 -13.66
N ASN A 69 -17.15 12.54 -12.57
CA ASN A 69 -18.01 13.73 -12.60
C ASN A 69 -17.27 15.05 -12.30
N VAL A 70 -16.01 15.00 -11.85
CA VAL A 70 -15.29 16.22 -11.41
C VAL A 70 -15.15 17.27 -12.51
N LEU A 71 -14.95 16.86 -13.77
CA LEU A 71 -14.81 17.81 -14.89
C LEU A 71 -16.15 18.46 -15.24
N ASP A 72 -17.25 17.70 -15.20
CA ASP A 72 -18.59 18.24 -15.44
C ASP A 72 -19.01 19.19 -14.32
N LEU A 73 -18.68 18.87 -13.07
CA LEU A 73 -18.91 19.76 -11.92
C LEU A 73 -18.06 21.04 -12.02
N LEU A 74 -16.83 20.94 -12.54
CA LEU A 74 -15.96 22.10 -12.73
C LEU A 74 -16.51 23.02 -13.83
N ARG A 75 -16.89 22.46 -14.99
CA ARG A 75 -17.58 23.19 -16.08
C ARG A 75 -18.87 23.84 -15.59
N PHE A 76 -19.66 23.10 -14.81
CA PHE A 76 -20.89 23.62 -14.21
C PHE A 76 -20.60 24.79 -13.28
N ALA A 77 -19.61 24.67 -12.38
CA ALA A 77 -19.26 25.75 -11.47
C ALA A 77 -18.74 27.02 -12.17
N GLU A 78 -18.04 26.88 -13.31
CA GLU A 78 -17.59 28.02 -14.11
C GLU A 78 -18.74 28.84 -14.71
N GLN A 79 -19.87 28.21 -15.03
CA GLN A 79 -21.06 28.92 -15.51
C GLN A 79 -21.69 29.83 -14.44
N PHE A 80 -21.38 29.59 -13.15
CA PHE A 80 -21.95 30.30 -12.00
C PHE A 80 -20.90 31.00 -11.13
N ASP A 81 -19.78 31.45 -11.71
CA ASP A 81 -18.64 32.04 -10.96
C ASP A 81 -19.03 33.28 -10.11
N MET A 82 -20.18 33.89 -10.40
CA MET A 82 -20.74 35.03 -9.64
C MET A 82 -21.48 34.63 -8.36
N VAL A 83 -21.79 33.35 -8.16
CA VAL A 83 -22.54 32.87 -6.99
C VAL A 83 -21.55 32.32 -5.95
N PRO A 84 -21.46 32.92 -4.74
CA PRO A 84 -20.42 32.58 -3.74
C PRO A 84 -20.32 31.09 -3.38
N GLY A 85 -21.43 30.34 -3.45
CA GLY A 85 -21.42 28.90 -3.20
C GLY A 85 -20.60 28.09 -4.19
N PHE A 86 -20.56 28.53 -5.45
CA PHE A 86 -19.88 27.82 -6.53
C PHE A 86 -18.38 28.02 -6.51
N VAL A 87 -17.89 29.12 -5.91
CA VAL A 87 -16.46 29.34 -5.68
C VAL A 87 -15.87 28.20 -4.84
N ASN A 88 -16.58 27.75 -3.80
CA ASN A 88 -16.15 26.62 -2.97
C ASN A 88 -16.17 25.29 -3.72
N ILE A 89 -17.19 25.06 -4.56
CA ILE A 89 -17.31 23.87 -5.41
C ILE A 89 -16.13 23.82 -6.38
N ARG A 90 -15.89 24.91 -7.10
CA ARG A 90 -14.80 25.06 -8.07
C ARG A 90 -13.45 24.81 -7.41
N ALA A 91 -13.17 25.47 -6.29
CA ALA A 91 -11.92 25.32 -5.54
C ALA A 91 -11.69 23.86 -5.11
N HIS A 92 -12.73 23.17 -4.66
CA HIS A 92 -12.60 21.77 -4.25
C HIS A 92 -12.46 20.80 -5.42
N CYS A 93 -13.20 21.01 -6.52
CA CYS A 93 -13.06 20.24 -7.74
C CYS A 93 -11.64 20.39 -8.28
N MET A 94 -11.11 21.61 -8.32
CA MET A 94 -9.71 21.87 -8.70
C MET A 94 -8.74 21.17 -7.73
N GLY A 95 -8.97 21.25 -6.43
CA GLY A 95 -8.17 20.52 -5.44
C GLY A 95 -8.19 18.99 -5.65
N TYR A 96 -9.32 18.43 -6.08
CA TYR A 96 -9.42 17.03 -6.46
C TYR A 96 -8.61 16.74 -7.74
N VAL A 97 -8.75 17.58 -8.77
CA VAL A 97 -7.97 17.46 -10.02
C VAL A 97 -6.47 17.46 -9.74
N LEU A 98 -5.98 18.38 -8.90
CA LEU A 98 -4.56 18.44 -8.54
C LEU A 98 -4.07 17.17 -7.84
N ARG A 99 -4.87 16.58 -6.94
CA ARG A 99 -4.50 15.36 -6.20
C ARG A 99 -4.63 14.09 -7.03
N ALA A 100 -5.59 14.03 -7.95
CA ALA A 100 -5.95 12.85 -8.73
C ALA A 100 -5.62 12.99 -10.22
N TYR A 101 -4.70 13.90 -10.58
CA TYR A 101 -4.40 14.24 -11.98
C TYR A 101 -3.99 13.03 -12.82
N GLU A 102 -3.13 12.14 -12.31
CA GLU A 102 -2.69 10.94 -13.05
C GLU A 102 -3.86 10.03 -13.42
N VAL A 103 -4.75 9.76 -12.46
CA VAL A 103 -5.96 8.95 -12.67
C VAL A 103 -6.90 9.60 -13.67
N LEU A 104 -7.07 10.93 -13.58
CA LEU A 104 -7.91 11.68 -14.51
C LEU A 104 -7.32 11.68 -15.92
N ARG A 105 -6.00 11.86 -16.06
CA ARG A 105 -5.29 11.85 -17.34
C ARG A 105 -5.46 10.51 -18.06
N GLU A 106 -5.39 9.41 -17.34
CA GLU A 106 -5.61 8.07 -17.89
C GLU A 106 -7.06 7.83 -18.33
N ARG A 107 -8.04 8.33 -17.56
CA ARG A 107 -9.47 8.05 -17.81
C ARG A 107 -10.11 8.97 -18.85
N LYS A 108 -9.77 10.26 -18.82
CA LYS A 108 -10.42 11.32 -19.61
C LYS A 108 -9.56 11.79 -20.79
N GLY A 109 -8.26 11.47 -20.74
CA GLY A 109 -7.31 11.96 -21.73
C GLY A 109 -6.91 13.41 -21.50
N ARG A 110 -5.86 13.82 -22.22
CA ARG A 110 -5.25 15.14 -22.08
C ARG A 110 -6.14 16.25 -22.62
N GLU A 111 -6.80 16.03 -23.75
CA GLU A 111 -7.62 17.04 -24.44
C GLU A 111 -8.83 17.46 -23.59
N GLU A 112 -9.52 16.49 -22.99
CA GLU A 112 -10.68 16.78 -22.13
C GLU A 112 -10.28 17.58 -20.88
N LEU A 113 -9.09 17.31 -20.33
CA LEU A 113 -8.52 18.08 -19.21
C LEU A 113 -8.12 19.49 -19.64
N ALA A 114 -7.51 19.64 -20.82
CA ALA A 114 -7.12 20.95 -21.37
C ALA A 114 -8.32 21.86 -21.70
N ALA A 115 -9.50 21.28 -21.92
CA ALA A 115 -10.72 22.03 -22.14
C ALA A 115 -11.30 22.67 -20.86
N VAL A 116 -10.88 22.22 -19.67
CA VAL A 116 -11.45 22.67 -18.37
C VAL A 116 -10.40 23.25 -17.44
N VAL A 117 -9.15 22.80 -17.54
CA VAL A 117 -8.04 23.27 -16.71
C VAL A 117 -7.25 24.31 -17.49
N ASP A 118 -6.88 25.41 -16.84
CA ASP A 118 -6.05 26.43 -17.47
C ASP A 118 -4.70 25.85 -17.92
N ALA A 119 -4.21 26.35 -19.06
CA ALA A 119 -3.00 25.83 -19.70
C ALA A 119 -1.77 25.86 -18.77
N GLY A 120 -1.67 26.88 -17.91
CA GLY A 120 -0.56 27.02 -16.97
C GLY A 120 -0.59 25.94 -15.88
N THR A 121 -1.75 25.68 -15.29
CA THR A 121 -1.94 24.60 -14.32
C THR A 121 -1.73 23.24 -14.96
N LEU A 122 -2.26 23.02 -16.16
CA LEU A 122 -2.06 21.74 -16.86
C LEU A 122 -0.57 21.48 -17.13
N ALA A 123 0.18 22.47 -17.63
CA ALA A 123 1.62 22.33 -17.87
C ALA A 123 2.39 22.01 -16.58
N ARG A 124 2.05 22.64 -15.45
CA ARG A 124 2.65 22.33 -14.14
C ARG A 124 2.37 20.89 -13.70
N LEU A 125 1.15 20.40 -13.91
CA LEU A 125 0.77 19.02 -13.58
C LEU A 125 1.52 18.01 -14.46
N GLU A 126 1.65 18.27 -15.75
CA GLU A 126 2.42 17.45 -16.69
C GLU A 126 3.88 17.35 -16.26
N ALA A 127 4.53 18.49 -15.99
CA ALA A 127 5.90 18.54 -15.52
C ALA A 127 6.09 17.79 -14.18
N ALA A 128 5.12 17.90 -13.26
CA ALA A 128 5.19 17.19 -11.98
C ALA A 128 5.06 15.66 -12.14
N VAL A 129 4.24 15.18 -13.08
CA VAL A 129 4.14 13.74 -13.38
C VAL A 129 5.42 13.23 -14.02
N GLU A 130 5.99 13.97 -14.97
CA GLU A 130 7.27 13.61 -15.59
C GLU A 130 8.39 13.50 -14.54
N GLU A 131 8.49 14.48 -13.64
CA GLU A 131 9.50 14.48 -12.60
C GLU A 131 9.33 13.28 -11.65
N ARG A 132 8.10 12.98 -11.21
CA ARG A 132 7.82 11.76 -10.44
C ARG A 132 8.21 10.50 -11.21
N GLY A 133 7.93 10.45 -12.51
CA GLY A 133 8.33 9.36 -13.38
C GLY A 133 9.84 9.16 -13.44
N ARG A 134 10.62 10.24 -13.50
CA ARG A 134 12.09 10.21 -13.45
C ARG A 134 12.59 9.68 -12.11
N VAL A 135 12.07 10.23 -10.99
CA VAL A 135 12.42 9.79 -9.64
C VAL A 135 12.08 8.32 -9.44
N ALA A 136 10.89 7.88 -9.83
CA ALA A 136 10.46 6.50 -9.73
C ALA A 136 11.33 5.57 -10.58
N SER A 137 11.72 5.99 -11.78
CA SER A 137 12.62 5.22 -12.65
C SER A 137 14.03 5.12 -12.05
N GLY A 138 14.55 6.21 -11.45
CA GLY A 138 15.82 6.20 -10.74
C GLY A 138 15.80 5.29 -9.51
N LEU A 139 14.73 5.37 -8.70
CA LEU A 139 14.52 4.46 -7.57
C LEU A 139 14.40 3.02 -8.04
N LYS A 140 13.67 2.76 -9.13
CA LYS A 140 13.58 1.42 -9.73
C LYS A 140 14.94 0.93 -10.25
N ALA A 141 15.81 1.79 -10.75
CA ALA A 141 17.16 1.39 -11.14
C ALA A 141 18.03 1.02 -9.92
N VAL A 142 17.89 1.74 -8.82
CA VAL A 142 18.64 1.49 -7.57
C VAL A 142 18.10 0.26 -6.81
N LEU A 143 16.77 0.15 -6.68
CA LEU A 143 16.08 -0.95 -6.01
C LEU A 143 15.88 -2.18 -6.91
N GLY A 144 16.16 -2.05 -8.21
CA GLY A 144 15.77 -2.96 -9.30
C GLY A 144 16.45 -4.32 -9.34
N ARG A 145 17.29 -4.62 -8.36
CA ARG A 145 17.60 -6.00 -8.03
C ARG A 145 17.47 -6.15 -6.53
N VAL A 146 16.28 -6.54 -6.09
CA VAL A 146 16.19 -7.45 -4.95
C VAL A 146 16.96 -8.68 -5.41
N VAL A 147 18.26 -8.71 -5.12
CA VAL A 147 19.06 -9.91 -5.26
C VAL A 147 18.43 -10.86 -4.27
N GLU A 148 17.65 -11.82 -4.76
CA GLU A 148 17.29 -12.98 -3.96
C GLU A 148 18.61 -13.67 -3.64
N LEU A 149 19.14 -13.42 -2.44
CA LEU A 149 20.28 -14.17 -1.96
C LEU A 149 19.84 -15.65 -1.96
N PRO A 150 20.62 -16.56 -2.55
CA PRO A 150 20.29 -17.97 -2.49
C PRO A 150 20.09 -18.37 -1.02
N PRO A 151 19.12 -19.24 -0.72
CA PRO A 151 18.87 -19.65 0.64
C PRO A 151 20.18 -20.18 1.22
N PRO A 152 20.64 -19.67 2.37
CA PRO A 152 21.84 -20.18 3.02
C PRO A 152 21.74 -21.70 3.23
N PRO A 153 22.86 -22.43 3.13
CA PRO A 153 22.86 -23.88 3.20
C PRO A 153 22.21 -24.37 4.51
N PRO A 154 21.51 -25.51 4.50
CA PRO A 154 20.77 -26.03 5.66
C PRO A 154 21.65 -26.39 6.86
N SER A 155 22.98 -26.39 6.71
CA SER A 155 23.96 -26.69 7.75
C SER A 155 24.33 -25.51 8.66
N CYS A 156 23.60 -24.39 8.59
CA CYS A 156 23.89 -23.20 9.41
C CYS A 156 23.27 -23.25 10.81
N GLU A 157 22.52 -24.29 11.17
CA GLU A 157 21.99 -24.45 12.52
C GLU A 157 23.11 -24.74 13.52
N GLN A 158 23.19 -23.92 14.57
CA GLN A 158 24.07 -24.16 15.69
C GLN A 158 23.27 -24.82 16.81
N GLN A 159 23.79 -25.93 17.35
CA GLN A 159 23.22 -26.63 18.51
C GLN A 159 23.50 -25.89 19.83
N ALA A 160 23.55 -24.56 19.79
CA ALA A 160 23.72 -23.71 20.95
C ALA A 160 22.38 -23.01 21.25
N PRO A 161 22.07 -22.78 22.55
CA PRO A 161 20.88 -22.02 22.91
C PRO A 161 20.99 -20.58 22.39
N SER A 162 19.90 -20.08 21.82
CA SER A 162 19.82 -18.69 21.38
C SER A 162 19.61 -17.74 22.58
N VAL A 163 19.89 -16.45 22.39
CA VAL A 163 19.66 -15.42 23.42
C VAL A 163 18.17 -15.25 23.78
N GLY A 164 17.26 -15.57 22.87
CA GLY A 164 15.82 -15.63 23.10
C GLY A 164 15.32 -16.89 23.80
N GLY A 165 16.20 -17.83 24.15
CA GLY A 165 15.85 -19.09 24.78
C GLY A 165 15.38 -20.18 23.81
N HIS A 166 15.66 -20.05 22.51
CA HIS A 166 15.39 -21.11 21.53
C HIS A 166 16.48 -22.19 21.59
N ALA A 167 16.10 -23.44 21.30
CA ALA A 167 17.03 -24.58 21.32
C ALA A 167 18.08 -24.56 20.20
N VAL A 168 17.80 -23.82 19.12
CA VAL A 168 18.65 -23.67 17.94
C VAL A 168 18.98 -22.19 17.77
N SER A 169 20.24 -21.89 17.50
CA SER A 169 20.68 -20.56 17.08
C SER A 169 21.14 -20.55 15.62
N TYR A 170 21.07 -19.38 15.00
CA TYR A 170 21.47 -19.14 13.63
C TYR A 170 22.56 -18.06 13.57
N PRO A 171 23.54 -18.20 12.68
CA PRO A 171 24.59 -17.20 12.53
C PRO A 171 24.04 -15.88 12.00
N TYR A 172 24.68 -14.77 12.37
CA TYR A 172 24.29 -13.42 11.97
C TYR A 172 24.21 -13.28 10.45
N SER A 173 25.16 -13.86 9.72
CA SER A 173 25.18 -13.86 8.25
C SER A 173 23.92 -14.49 7.63
N TYR A 174 23.35 -15.51 8.30
CA TYR A 174 22.11 -16.17 7.89
C TYR A 174 20.89 -15.27 8.12
N LEU A 175 20.83 -14.61 9.28
CA LEU A 175 19.71 -13.74 9.68
C LEU A 175 19.64 -12.43 8.86
N VAL A 176 20.79 -11.96 8.36
CA VAL A 176 20.88 -10.78 7.48
C VAL A 176 20.48 -11.09 6.03
N ALA A 177 20.64 -12.32 5.57
CA ALA A 177 20.44 -12.68 4.15
C ALA A 177 19.00 -12.44 3.64
N GLY A 178 18.00 -12.34 4.53
CA GLY A 178 16.70 -11.77 4.21
C GLY A 178 15.70 -12.67 3.49
N VAL A 179 16.09 -13.90 3.10
CA VAL A 179 15.24 -14.79 2.29
C VAL A 179 15.33 -16.24 2.75
N GLY A 180 14.17 -16.88 2.91
CA GLY A 180 14.07 -18.32 3.17
C GLY A 180 14.40 -18.75 4.60
N TRP A 181 14.10 -17.93 5.61
CA TRP A 181 14.29 -18.34 7.01
C TRP A 181 13.39 -19.53 7.37
N PRO A 182 13.80 -20.38 8.33
CA PRO A 182 12.96 -21.45 8.85
C PRO A 182 11.69 -20.86 9.46
N ALA A 183 10.60 -21.62 9.42
CA ALA A 183 9.30 -21.18 9.96
C ALA A 183 9.34 -20.83 11.46
N ALA A 184 10.38 -21.28 12.18
CA ALA A 184 10.59 -20.98 13.59
C ALA A 184 11.25 -19.61 13.85
N VAL A 185 11.84 -18.97 12.83
CA VAL A 185 12.49 -17.66 12.98
C VAL A 185 11.46 -16.56 12.83
N ASP A 186 11.28 -15.74 13.86
CA ASP A 186 10.42 -14.55 13.80
C ASP A 186 11.10 -13.43 12.99
N PRO A 187 10.55 -13.01 11.84
CA PRO A 187 11.09 -11.92 11.03
C PRO A 187 11.26 -10.61 11.80
N SER A 188 10.36 -10.35 12.75
CA SER A 188 10.29 -9.12 13.52
C SER A 188 11.24 -9.09 14.72
N ALA A 189 11.81 -10.25 15.10
CA ALA A 189 12.66 -10.42 16.28
C ALA A 189 13.90 -11.27 15.99
N ARG A 190 14.48 -11.18 14.79
CA ARG A 190 15.61 -12.01 14.34
C ARG A 190 16.78 -12.05 15.30
N GLU A 191 17.04 -10.97 16.03
CA GLU A 191 18.10 -10.88 17.02
C GLU A 191 17.98 -11.91 18.17
N THR A 192 16.77 -12.43 18.46
CA THR A 192 16.55 -13.45 19.50
C THR A 192 17.07 -14.83 19.11
N HIS A 193 17.35 -15.04 17.82
CA HIS A 193 17.75 -16.32 17.24
C HIS A 193 19.27 -16.49 17.12
N MET A 194 20.09 -15.51 17.57
CA MET A 194 21.55 -15.63 17.61
C MET A 194 22.03 -16.29 18.90
N CYS A 195 23.22 -16.90 18.87
CA CYS A 195 23.90 -17.35 20.10
C CYS A 195 24.45 -16.14 20.87
N ALA A 196 24.67 -16.29 22.18
CA ALA A 196 25.12 -15.18 23.04
C ALA A 196 26.47 -14.58 22.64
N ALA A 197 27.43 -15.42 22.20
CA ALA A 197 28.76 -14.96 21.80
C ALA A 197 28.70 -14.08 20.54
N GLU A 198 27.94 -14.51 19.53
CA GLU A 198 27.77 -13.76 18.29
C GLU A 198 26.90 -12.52 18.47
N PHE A 199 25.86 -12.60 19.31
CA PHE A 199 25.09 -11.42 19.70
C PHE A 199 26.00 -10.34 20.29
N ALA A 200 26.87 -10.70 21.23
CA ALA A 200 27.82 -9.77 21.84
C ALA A 200 28.82 -9.22 20.83
N GLN A 201 29.24 -10.02 19.86
CA GLN A 201 30.12 -9.58 18.78
C GLN A 201 29.44 -8.57 17.84
N VAL A 202 28.17 -8.80 17.48
CA VAL A 202 27.42 -7.94 16.54
C VAL A 202 27.02 -6.63 17.21
N PHE A 203 26.40 -6.70 18.40
CA PHE A 203 25.84 -5.53 19.07
C PHE A 203 26.81 -4.82 20.02
N GLY A 204 27.97 -5.42 20.30
CA GLY A 204 28.96 -4.88 21.24
C GLY A 204 28.49 -4.86 22.70
N MET A 205 27.47 -5.66 23.05
CA MET A 205 26.91 -5.73 24.41
C MET A 205 26.22 -7.08 24.65
N SER A 206 26.00 -7.45 25.91
CA SER A 206 25.23 -8.65 26.27
C SER A 206 23.74 -8.51 25.95
N TRP A 207 23.04 -9.64 25.86
CA TRP A 207 21.59 -9.67 25.66
C TRP A 207 20.82 -8.91 26.75
N ASP A 208 21.20 -9.09 28.02
CA ASP A 208 20.56 -8.40 29.15
C ASP A 208 20.72 -6.88 29.04
N ALA A 209 21.91 -6.40 28.66
CA ALA A 209 22.18 -4.98 28.44
C ALA A 209 21.35 -4.43 27.25
N TYR A 210 21.18 -5.22 26.19
CA TYR A 210 20.34 -4.87 25.05
C TYR A 210 18.86 -4.77 25.45
N CYS A 211 18.35 -5.73 26.21
CA CYS A 211 16.96 -5.74 26.70
C CYS A 211 16.65 -4.56 27.63
N ALA A 212 17.64 -4.08 28.39
CA ALA A 212 17.50 -2.89 29.23
C ALA A 212 17.40 -1.58 28.43
N LEU A 213 17.72 -1.57 27.12
CA LEU A 213 17.61 -0.38 26.29
C LEU A 213 16.13 -0.03 26.00
N PRO A 214 15.80 1.27 25.89
CA PRO A 214 14.51 1.71 25.37
C PRO A 214 14.21 1.11 23.99
N SER A 215 12.94 0.85 23.69
CA SER A 215 12.49 0.23 22.44
C SER A 215 13.02 0.93 21.18
N TRP A 216 12.98 2.27 21.16
CA TRP A 216 13.47 3.06 20.01
C TRP A 216 14.95 2.81 19.72
N LYS A 217 15.78 2.64 20.77
CA LYS A 217 17.22 2.43 20.62
C LYS A 217 17.52 1.00 20.13
N ARG A 218 16.74 0.02 20.58
CA ARG A 218 16.78 -1.36 20.05
C ARG A 218 16.43 -1.39 18.56
N THR A 219 15.38 -0.67 18.15
CA THR A 219 15.00 -0.53 16.73
C THR A 219 16.12 0.06 15.88
N VAL A 220 16.76 1.14 16.34
CA VAL A 220 17.90 1.76 15.63
C VAL A 220 19.05 0.78 15.46
N LEU A 221 19.43 0.04 16.51
CA LEU A 221 20.48 -0.97 16.43
C LEU A 221 20.13 -2.10 15.45
N LYS A 222 18.87 -2.57 15.45
CA LYS A 222 18.40 -3.58 14.48
C LYS A 222 18.55 -3.09 13.04
N GLN A 223 18.16 -1.85 12.76
CA GLN A 223 18.30 -1.25 11.44
C GLN A 223 19.77 -1.13 11.02
N GLN A 224 20.66 -0.71 11.94
CA GLN A 224 22.11 -0.62 11.68
C GLN A 224 22.71 -1.98 11.31
N HIS A 225 22.24 -3.06 11.93
CA HIS A 225 22.69 -4.43 11.66
C HIS A 225 21.84 -5.18 10.61
N ARG A 226 20.92 -4.50 9.90
CA ARG A 226 20.02 -5.10 8.89
C ARG A 226 19.18 -6.28 9.42
N LEU A 227 18.87 -6.24 10.71
CA LEU A 227 17.99 -7.18 11.43
C LEU A 227 16.58 -6.58 11.68
N PHE A 228 16.28 -5.41 11.09
CA PHE A 228 14.94 -4.81 11.07
C PHE A 228 14.13 -5.33 9.89
#